data_AF-A0A6A3BFG7-F1
#
_entry.id   AF-A0A6A3BFG7-F1
#
_cell.length_a   1.000
_cell.length_b   1.000
_cell.length_c   1.000
_cell.angle_alpha   90.00
_cell.angle_beta   90.00
_cell.angle_gamma   90.00
#
_symmetry.space_group_name_H-M   'P 1'
#
loop_
_entity.id
_entity.type
_entity.pdbx_description
1 polymer ?
#
loop_
_entity_poly.entity_id
_entity_poly.type
_entity_poly.pdbx_seq_one_letter_code
_entity_poly.pdbx_strand_id
1 'polypeptide(L)'
;MSCLLNPSNQHLHSQCDFDVKPKDPASIIQESLSKLLVYYYPLAGKVKIETDGRLRIACNADDNNGLPFLVGTACKLSSLNHLHGIDVQAGFTVALRLSHSVCDGFGAARFFQALTELASGKDAPSVKPVW
;
A
#
# COMPACT_ATOMS: atom_id res chain seq x y z
N MET A 1 18.12 -13.76 -63.16
CA MET A 1 17.48 -14.85 -62.40
C MET A 1 16.92 -14.27 -61.12
N SER A 2 15.61 -14.38 -60.99
CA SER A 2 14.76 -13.93 -59.88
C SER A 2 15.07 -14.70 -58.59
N CYS A 3 15.08 -13.98 -57.45
CA CYS A 3 14.58 -14.37 -56.12
C CYS A 3 14.41 -13.06 -55.33
N LEU A 4 13.23 -12.41 -55.35
CA LEU A 4 12.12 -12.53 -54.39
C LEU A 4 12.42 -12.03 -52.97
N LEU A 5 11.55 -11.11 -52.54
CA LEU A 5 11.49 -10.36 -51.28
C LEU A 5 11.47 -11.25 -50.02
N ASN A 6 12.07 -10.76 -48.92
CA ASN A 6 11.34 -10.67 -47.64
C ASN A 6 11.94 -9.59 -46.71
N PRO A 7 11.24 -8.46 -46.47
CA PRO A 7 11.57 -7.52 -45.40
C PRO A 7 10.76 -7.90 -44.16
N SER A 8 11.19 -8.92 -43.44
CA SER A 8 10.61 -9.30 -42.15
C SER A 8 11.73 -9.55 -41.15
N ASN A 9 12.17 -8.48 -40.48
CA ASN A 9 12.67 -8.48 -39.10
C ASN A 9 13.04 -7.05 -38.67
N GLN A 10 12.04 -6.16 -38.65
CA GLN A 10 12.04 -5.00 -37.77
C GLN A 10 11.15 -5.34 -36.57
N HIS A 11 11.68 -6.09 -35.58
CA HIS A 11 11.18 -6.08 -34.21
C HIS A 11 12.02 -6.99 -33.31
N LEU A 12 12.84 -6.40 -32.44
CA LEU A 12 13.10 -7.01 -31.13
C LEU A 12 12.38 -6.13 -30.11
N HIS A 13 11.05 -6.27 -30.06
CA HIS A 13 10.34 -5.97 -28.83
C HIS A 13 10.86 -6.96 -27.80
N SER A 14 11.58 -6.46 -26.80
CA SER A 14 11.58 -7.08 -25.49
C SER A 14 10.16 -6.94 -24.94
N GLN A 15 9.27 -7.84 -25.34
CA GLN A 15 7.98 -7.99 -24.71
C GLN A 15 8.22 -8.60 -23.33
N CYS A 16 8.38 -7.73 -22.33
CA CYS A 16 8.06 -8.07 -20.96
C CYS A 16 6.53 -8.20 -20.92
N ASP A 17 6.04 -9.38 -21.32
CA ASP A 17 4.62 -9.67 -21.32
C ASP A 17 4.18 -9.91 -19.87
N PHE A 18 3.90 -8.82 -19.17
CA PHE A 18 3.08 -8.84 -17.98
C PHE A 18 1.63 -8.69 -18.44
N ASP A 19 0.96 -9.81 -18.75
CA ASP A 19 -0.50 -9.87 -18.73
C ASP A 19 -0.96 -9.73 -17.27
N VAL A 20 -0.79 -8.53 -16.72
CA VAL A 20 -1.34 -8.16 -15.42
C VAL A 20 -2.74 -7.69 -15.71
N LYS A 21 -3.70 -8.60 -15.55
CA LYS A 21 -5.08 -8.20 -15.26
C LYS A 21 -5.04 -7.08 -14.22
N PRO A 22 -5.78 -5.98 -14.39
CA PRO A 22 -5.81 -4.90 -13.42
C PRO A 22 -6.09 -5.48 -12.04
N LYS A 23 -5.07 -5.48 -11.16
CA LYS A 23 -5.23 -5.97 -9.80
C LYS A 23 -6.20 -5.03 -9.10
N ASP A 24 -7.17 -5.60 -8.39
CA ASP A 24 -8.09 -4.82 -7.57
C ASP A 24 -7.27 -3.92 -6.61
N PRO A 25 -7.56 -2.62 -6.49
CA PRO A 25 -6.76 -1.71 -5.70
C PRO A 25 -6.64 -2.13 -4.23
N ALA A 26 -7.66 -2.78 -3.65
CA ALA A 26 -7.57 -3.27 -2.29
C ALA A 26 -6.52 -4.39 -2.17
N SER A 27 -6.39 -5.26 -3.17
CA SER A 27 -5.34 -6.28 -3.20
C SER A 27 -3.93 -5.68 -3.27
N ILE A 28 -3.74 -4.60 -4.06
CA ILE A 28 -2.45 -3.89 -4.15
C ILE A 28 -2.10 -3.26 -2.80
N ILE A 29 -3.07 -2.57 -2.18
CA ILE A 29 -2.89 -1.94 -0.87
C ILE A 29 -2.56 -2.99 0.19
N GLN A 30 -3.30 -4.10 0.21
CA GLN A 30 -3.10 -5.19 1.17
C GLN A 30 -1.71 -5.82 1.04
N GLU A 31 -1.28 -6.12 -0.20
CA GLU A 31 0.05 -6.67 -0.49
C GLU A 31 1.15 -5.69 -0.05
N SER A 32 0.97 -4.41 -0.37
CA SER A 32 1.95 -3.36 -0.04
C SER A 32 2.02 -3.10 1.46
N LEU A 33 0.88 -3.13 2.15
CA LEU A 33 0.80 -3.02 3.61
C LEU A 33 1.51 -4.19 4.27
N SER A 34 1.31 -5.42 3.78
CA SER A 34 2.02 -6.59 4.30
C SER A 34 3.55 -6.44 4.20
N LYS A 35 4.06 -5.98 3.06
CA LYS A 35 5.50 -5.67 2.88
C LYS A 35 5.96 -4.53 3.78
N LEU A 36 5.15 -3.48 3.91
CA LEU A 36 5.48 -2.30 4.71
C LEU A 36 5.63 -2.62 6.19
N LEU A 37 4.77 -3.49 6.73
CA LEU A 37 4.78 -3.85 8.15
C LEU A 37 6.02 -4.64 8.57
N VAL A 38 6.81 -5.16 7.64
CA VAL A 38 8.15 -5.68 7.97
C VAL A 38 9.05 -4.55 8.49
N TYR A 39 8.96 -3.37 7.88
CA TYR A 39 9.71 -2.18 8.30
C TYR A 39 9.03 -1.47 9.48
N TYR A 40 7.70 -1.42 9.47
CA TYR A 40 6.90 -0.74 10.48
C TYR A 40 6.24 -1.72 11.48
N TYR A 41 6.97 -2.76 11.87
CA TYR A 41 6.43 -3.87 12.67
C TYR A 41 5.76 -3.44 14.00
N PRO A 42 6.18 -2.37 14.72
CA PRO A 42 5.49 -1.98 15.94
C PRO A 42 4.06 -1.51 15.69
N LEU A 43 3.74 -1.04 14.48
CA LEU A 43 2.37 -0.65 14.13
C LEU A 43 1.43 -1.85 14.02
N ALA A 44 1.96 -3.07 13.79
CA ALA A 44 1.19 -4.31 13.83
C ALA A 44 1.01 -4.87 15.25
N GLY A 45 1.69 -4.28 16.24
CA GLY A 45 1.62 -4.70 17.64
C GLY A 45 0.41 -4.16 18.39
N LYS A 46 0.16 -4.72 19.58
CA LYS A 46 -0.90 -4.26 20.49
C LYS A 46 -0.31 -3.36 21.56
N VAL A 47 -0.86 -2.16 21.72
CA VAL A 47 -0.50 -1.25 22.80
C VAL A 47 -1.10 -1.77 24.12
N LYS A 48 -0.27 -1.92 25.14
CA LYS A 48 -0.63 -2.34 26.49
C LYS A 48 -0.08 -1.36 27.50
N ILE A 49 -0.78 -1.16 28.60
CA ILE A 49 -0.27 -0.46 29.78
C ILE A 49 0.27 -1.54 30.72
N GLU A 50 1.54 -1.44 31.08
CA GLU A 50 2.15 -2.34 32.07
C GLU A 50 1.83 -1.91 33.51
N THR A 51 2.20 -2.76 34.48
CA THR A 51 1.98 -2.52 35.91
C THR A 51 2.72 -1.29 36.44
N ASP A 52 3.80 -0.86 35.77
CA ASP A 52 4.54 0.35 36.08
C ASP A 52 3.91 1.64 35.48
N GLY A 53 2.76 1.50 34.79
CA GLY A 53 2.04 2.58 34.13
C GLY A 53 2.61 2.97 32.76
N ARG A 54 3.66 2.30 32.27
CA ARG A 54 4.24 2.60 30.96
C ARG A 54 3.47 1.92 29.83
N LEU A 55 3.36 2.61 28.71
CA LEU A 55 2.85 2.04 27.46
C LEU A 55 3.93 1.19 26.81
N ARG A 56 3.59 -0.05 26.44
CA ARG A 56 4.45 -0.93 25.64
C ARG A 56 3.69 -1.49 24.45
N ILE A 57 4.42 -1.77 23.38
CA ILE A 57 3.88 -2.42 22.19
C ILE A 57 4.28 -3.90 22.26
N ALA A 58 3.29 -4.77 22.44
CA ALA A 58 3.47 -6.20 22.35
C ALA A 58 3.45 -6.63 20.88
N CYS A 59 4.63 -6.92 20.33
CA CYS A 59 4.81 -7.47 18.98
C CYS A 59 4.96 -9.00 19.07
N ASN A 60 3.84 -9.72 19.12
CA ASN A 60 3.85 -11.17 19.15
C ASN A 60 3.38 -11.71 17.79
N ALA A 61 4.13 -12.65 17.21
CA ALA A 61 3.70 -13.40 16.04
C ALA A 61 2.81 -14.56 16.49
N ASP A 62 1.51 -14.32 16.57
CA ASP A 62 0.49 -15.36 16.68
C ASP A 62 -0.53 -15.19 15.54
N ASP A 63 -1.33 -16.22 15.29
CA ASP A 63 -2.35 -16.26 14.24
C ASP A 63 -3.50 -15.24 14.42
N ASN A 64 -3.59 -14.62 15.60
CA ASN A 64 -4.61 -13.64 15.98
C ASN A 64 -4.05 -12.21 16.12
N ASN A 65 -2.82 -11.98 15.67
CA ASN A 65 -2.16 -10.69 15.72
C ASN A 65 -1.89 -10.13 14.32
N GLY A 66 -2.25 -8.87 14.11
CA GLY A 66 -2.05 -8.16 12.86
C GLY A 66 -2.88 -6.89 12.78
N LEU A 67 -2.68 -6.13 11.71
CA LEU A 67 -3.53 -4.98 11.41
C LEU A 67 -4.82 -5.45 10.70
N PRO A 68 -6.02 -5.10 11.21
CA PRO A 68 -7.25 -5.37 10.51
C PRO A 68 -7.29 -4.56 9.20
N PHE A 69 -7.59 -5.26 8.09
CA PHE A 69 -7.79 -4.65 6.78
C PHE A 69 -9.25 -4.82 6.38
N LEU A 70 -9.96 -3.70 6.19
CA LEU A 70 -11.38 -3.67 5.88
C LEU A 70 -11.58 -3.05 4.49
N VAL A 71 -12.35 -3.72 3.65
CA VAL A 71 -12.73 -3.24 2.33
C VAL A 71 -14.23 -2.98 2.32
N GLY A 72 -14.62 -1.78 1.91
CA GLY A 72 -16.01 -1.38 1.77
C GLY A 72 -16.27 -0.77 0.40
N THR A 73 -17.50 -0.90 -0.08
CA THR A 73 -17.97 -0.26 -1.32
C THR A 73 -18.85 0.92 -0.99
N ALA A 74 -18.71 2.01 -1.72
CA ALA A 74 -19.53 3.21 -1.57
C ALA A 74 -20.02 3.73 -2.93
N CYS A 75 -20.95 4.68 -2.87
CA CYS A 75 -21.40 5.44 -4.04
C CYS A 75 -20.31 6.41 -4.54
N LYS A 76 -20.66 7.25 -5.52
CA LYS A 76 -19.74 8.25 -6.10
C LYS A 76 -19.07 9.11 -5.04
N LEU A 77 -17.77 9.35 -5.22
CA LEU A 77 -16.97 10.18 -4.33
C LEU A 77 -17.46 11.64 -4.30
N SER A 78 -18.00 12.13 -5.42
CA SER A 78 -18.58 13.48 -5.56
C SER A 78 -19.81 13.73 -4.67
N SER A 79 -20.41 12.67 -4.10
CA SER A 79 -21.50 12.79 -3.14
C SER A 79 -21.02 13.15 -1.72
N LEU A 80 -19.71 13.14 -1.44
CA LEU A 80 -19.19 13.59 -0.15
C LEU A 80 -19.11 15.12 -0.10
N ASN A 81 -19.58 15.70 1.02
CA ASN A 81 -19.72 17.15 1.23
C ASN A 81 -18.42 17.97 1.05
N HIS A 82 -17.25 17.32 1.11
CA HIS A 82 -15.94 17.98 1.02
C HIS A 82 -15.22 17.77 -0.31
N LEU A 83 -15.81 17.03 -1.25
CA LEU A 83 -15.19 16.67 -2.54
C LEU A 83 -16.05 17.14 -3.73
N HIS A 84 -16.85 18.18 -3.52
CA HIS A 84 -17.64 18.80 -4.59
C HIS A 84 -16.70 19.41 -5.64
N GLY A 85 -16.86 19.01 -6.91
CA GLY A 85 -16.02 19.46 -8.02
C GLY A 85 -14.90 18.49 -8.43
N ILE A 86 -14.72 17.38 -7.73
CA ILE A 86 -13.85 16.28 -8.15
C ILE A 86 -14.72 15.19 -8.77
N ASP A 87 -14.87 15.23 -10.09
CA ASP A 87 -15.56 14.18 -10.84
C ASP A 87 -14.52 13.21 -11.44
N VAL A 88 -14.44 12.02 -10.85
CA VAL A 88 -13.58 10.94 -11.34
C VAL A 88 -14.45 9.75 -11.70
N GLN A 89 -14.14 9.09 -12.82
CA GLN A 89 -14.87 7.91 -13.29
C GLN A 89 -14.80 6.75 -12.29
N ALA A 90 -13.67 6.61 -11.59
CA ALA A 90 -13.47 5.67 -10.50
C ALA A 90 -12.50 6.27 -9.48
N GLY A 91 -12.80 6.09 -8.20
CA GLY A 91 -11.96 6.53 -7.10
C GLY A 91 -12.16 5.63 -5.88
N PHE A 92 -11.15 5.55 -5.03
CA PHE A 92 -11.20 4.82 -3.77
C PHE A 92 -10.61 5.68 -2.65
N THR A 93 -11.03 5.41 -1.42
CA THR A 93 -10.53 6.10 -0.23
C THR A 93 -9.83 5.09 0.66
N VAL A 94 -8.62 5.43 1.10
CA VAL A 94 -7.86 4.65 2.08
C VAL A 94 -7.91 5.40 3.40
N ALA A 95 -8.29 4.72 4.47
CA ALA A 95 -8.30 5.29 5.81
C ALA A 95 -7.43 4.44 6.74
N LEU A 96 -6.68 5.11 7.62
CA LEU A 96 -5.92 4.46 8.69
C LEU A 96 -6.35 5.03 10.04
N ARG A 97 -6.41 4.15 11.03
CA ARG A 97 -6.55 4.54 12.44
C ARG A 97 -5.22 4.25 13.14
N LEU A 98 -4.51 5.31 13.50
CA LEU A 98 -3.23 5.22 14.19
C LEU A 98 -3.36 5.78 15.61
N SER A 99 -2.64 5.18 16.56
CA SER A 99 -2.53 5.71 17.92
C SER A 99 -1.48 6.83 17.95
N HIS A 100 -1.87 8.02 18.42
CA HIS A 100 -0.96 9.16 18.53
C HIS A 100 0.17 8.94 19.55
N SER A 101 0.00 8.00 20.49
CA SER A 101 1.06 7.58 21.41
C SER A 101 2.17 6.78 20.73
N VAL A 102 1.91 6.25 19.51
CA VAL A 102 2.86 5.44 18.74
C VAL A 102 3.44 6.24 17.58
N CYS A 103 2.67 7.15 16.98
CA CYS A 103 3.05 7.86 15.78
C CYS A 103 2.55 9.32 15.82
N ASP A 104 3.41 10.26 15.47
CA ASP A 104 3.03 11.66 15.24
C ASP A 104 2.60 11.89 13.78
N GLY A 105 2.25 13.13 13.42
CA GLY A 105 1.85 13.47 12.06
C GLY A 105 2.94 13.22 11.01
N PHE A 106 4.22 13.41 11.37
CA PHE A 106 5.34 13.22 10.45
C PHE A 106 5.59 11.73 10.19
N GLY A 107 5.59 10.91 11.24
CA GLY A 107 5.66 9.46 11.15
C GLY A 107 4.51 8.88 10.34
N ALA A 108 3.29 9.41 10.50
CA ALA A 108 2.13 8.98 9.73
C ALA A 108 2.32 9.33 8.24
N ALA A 109 2.80 10.53 7.92
CA ALA A 109 3.10 10.93 6.55
C ALA A 109 4.19 10.03 5.91
N ARG A 110 5.23 9.67 6.67
CA ARG A 110 6.28 8.75 6.19
C ARG A 110 5.77 7.33 5.98
N PHE A 111 4.90 6.85 6.86
CA PHE A 111 4.23 5.57 6.69
C PHE A 111 3.42 5.53 5.39
N PHE A 112 2.61 6.56 5.14
CA PHE A 112 1.82 6.64 3.90
C PHE A 112 2.70 6.77 2.66
N GLN A 113 3.78 7.55 2.72
CA GLN A 113 4.74 7.64 1.62
C GLN A 113 5.37 6.28 1.32
N ALA A 114 5.80 5.56 2.35
CA ALA A 114 6.38 4.22 2.17
C ALA A 114 5.35 3.23 1.62
N LEU A 115 4.08 3.32 2.05
CA LEU A 115 2.98 2.52 1.51
C LEU A 115 2.78 2.76 0.02
N THR A 116 2.72 4.03 -0.41
CA THR A 116 2.52 4.38 -1.82
C THR A 116 3.72 3.99 -2.68
N GLU A 117 4.94 4.07 -2.13
CA GLU A 117 6.15 3.59 -2.79
C GLU A 117 6.11 2.08 -3.07
N LEU A 118 5.75 1.27 -2.07
CA LEU A 118 5.62 -0.17 -2.24
C LEU A 118 4.46 -0.54 -3.16
N ALA A 119 3.34 0.18 -3.07
CA ALA A 119 2.20 0.01 -3.98
C ALA A 119 2.53 0.38 -5.43
N SER A 120 3.48 1.29 -5.64
CA SER A 120 4.00 1.66 -6.95
C SER A 120 5.06 0.69 -7.48
N GLY A 121 5.36 -0.39 -6.75
CA GLY A 121 6.28 -1.43 -7.19
C GLY A 121 7.73 -1.27 -6.71
N LYS A 122 8.03 -0.37 -5.76
CA LYS A 122 9.35 -0.39 -5.11
C LYS A 122 9.49 -1.61 -4.21
N ASP A 123 10.71 -2.14 -4.09
CA ASP A 123 10.99 -3.30 -3.23
C ASP A 123 11.13 -2.92 -1.74
N ALA A 124 11.46 -1.66 -1.45
CA ALA A 124 11.68 -1.15 -0.10
C ALA A 124 11.30 0.33 0.02
N PRO A 125 10.94 0.82 1.22
CA PRO A 125 10.78 2.25 1.49
C PRO A 125 12.09 3.01 1.25
N SER A 126 12.01 4.18 0.62
CA SER A 126 13.18 5.04 0.40
C SER A 126 13.77 5.56 1.72
N VAL A 127 12.91 5.77 2.73
CA VAL A 127 13.32 6.15 4.08
C VAL A 127 12.85 5.04 5.03
N LYS A 128 13.80 4.34 5.65
CA LYS A 128 13.50 3.28 6.63
C LYS A 128 13.18 3.92 7.99
N PRO A 129 12.16 3.42 8.70
CA PRO A 129 11.88 3.88 10.06
C PRO A 129 13.00 3.45 11.02
N VAL A 130 13.19 4.23 12.07
CA VAL A 130 14.06 3.92 13.20
C VAL A 130 13.16 3.71 14.41
N TRP A 131 13.38 2.63 15.15
CA TRP A 131 12.55 2.20 16.28
C TRP A 131 13.40 2.03 17.54
#